data_AF-A0A6I6WJD6-F1
#
_entry.id   AF-A0A6I6WJD6-F1
#
_cell.length_a   1.000
_cell.length_b   1.000
_cell.length_c   1.000
_cell.angle_alpha   90.00
_cell.angle_beta   90.00
_cell.angle_gamma   90.00
#
_symmetry.space_group_name_H-M   'P 1'
#
loop_
_entity.id
_entity.type
_entity.pdbx_description
1 polymer ?
#
loop_
_entity_poly.entity_id
_entity_poly.type
_entity_poly.pdbx_seq_one_letter_code
_entity_poly.pdbx_strand_id
1 'polypeptide(L)'
;MTREETPRSWLRTRSADVINDSPIPAESKAELLEDVEAGEYAIAVEFLCSQLYEHDHKVTRRYFDALASLYEDLSVGGHHLALVEQNCLLPDHTSAD
;
A
#
# COMPACT_ATOMS: atom_id res chain seq x y z
N MET A 1 12.36 -1.86 -29.29
CA MET A 1 11.12 -2.25 -28.60
C MET A 1 11.28 -1.84 -27.14
N THR A 2 10.92 -0.61 -26.82
CA THR A 2 10.80 -0.13 -25.44
C THR A 2 9.35 0.28 -25.31
N ARG A 3 8.54 -0.56 -24.65
CA ARG A 3 7.24 -0.11 -24.17
C ARG A 3 7.57 0.91 -23.10
N GLU A 4 7.54 2.19 -23.46
CA GLU A 4 7.40 3.25 -22.48
C GLU A 4 6.02 3.02 -21.86
N GLU A 5 5.98 2.31 -20.73
CA GLU A 5 4.77 2.22 -19.92
C GLU A 5 4.42 3.64 -19.53
N THR A 6 3.31 4.13 -20.07
CA THR A 6 2.79 5.46 -19.76
C THR A 6 2.73 5.59 -18.24
N PRO A 7 3.14 6.70 -17.61
CA PRO A 7 3.20 6.82 -16.15
C PRO A 7 1.93 6.37 -15.40
N ARG A 8 0.76 6.48 -16.06
CA ARG A 8 -0.53 5.98 -15.57
C ARG A 8 -0.67 4.45 -15.53
N SER A 9 -0.13 3.71 -16.49
CA SER A 9 -0.24 2.24 -16.48
C SER A 9 0.62 1.65 -15.38
N TRP A 10 1.81 2.21 -15.16
CA TRP A 10 2.71 1.77 -14.10
C TRP A 10 2.13 2.05 -12.70
N LEU A 11 1.59 3.26 -12.46
CA LEU A 11 0.94 3.57 -11.18
C LEU A 11 -0.26 2.66 -10.90
N ARG A 12 -1.10 2.40 -11.91
CA ARG A 12 -2.23 1.47 -11.78
C ARG A 12 -1.76 0.09 -11.30
N THR A 13 -0.77 -0.50 -11.98
CA THR A 13 -0.26 -1.82 -11.62
C THR A 13 0.32 -1.83 -10.22
N ARG A 14 1.16 -0.84 -9.89
CA ARG A 14 1.81 -0.77 -8.59
C ARG A 14 0.82 -0.58 -7.44
N SER A 15 -0.20 0.25 -7.61
CA SER A 15 -1.28 0.41 -6.64
C SER A 15 -2.07 -0.88 -6.45
N ALA A 16 -2.43 -1.55 -7.55
CA ALA A 16 -3.15 -2.82 -7.48
C ALA A 16 -2.33 -3.92 -6.78
N ASP A 17 -1.02 -4.00 -7.03
CA ASP A 17 -0.13 -4.97 -6.38
C ASP A 17 -0.09 -4.76 -4.86
N VAL A 18 0.09 -3.51 -4.41
CA VAL A 18 0.09 -3.16 -2.98
C VAL A 18 -1.26 -3.49 -2.32
N ILE A 19 -2.38 -3.20 -2.98
CA ILE A 19 -3.72 -3.54 -2.44
C ILE A 19 -3.91 -5.06 -2.36
N ASN A 20 -3.50 -5.79 -3.40
CA ASN A 20 -3.65 -7.25 -3.45
C ASN A 20 -2.82 -7.95 -2.38
N ASP A 21 -1.61 -7.45 -2.10
CA ASP A 21 -0.71 -7.98 -1.07
C ASP A 21 -1.09 -7.57 0.36
N SER A 22 -2.07 -6.67 0.53
CA SER A 22 -2.54 -6.20 1.83
C SER A 22 -3.14 -7.32 2.69
N PRO A 23 -3.00 -7.28 4.03
CA PRO A 23 -3.69 -8.20 4.94
C PRO A 23 -5.19 -7.91 5.15
N ILE A 24 -5.76 -6.87 4.53
CA ILE A 24 -7.19 -6.55 4.67
C ILE A 24 -8.08 -7.63 4.00
N PRO A 25 -9.37 -7.73 4.36
CA PRO A 25 -10.31 -8.65 3.73
C PRO A 25 -10.47 -8.45 2.22
N ALA A 26 -10.82 -9.51 1.49
CA ALA A 26 -10.90 -9.49 0.03
C ALA A 26 -11.98 -8.55 -0.50
N GLU A 27 -13.08 -8.40 0.24
CA GLU A 27 -14.16 -7.46 -0.05
C GLU A 27 -13.67 -6.00 -0.01
N SER A 28 -12.86 -5.63 0.99
CA SER A 28 -12.26 -4.29 1.07
C SER A 28 -11.26 -4.06 -0.06
N LYS A 29 -10.51 -5.10 -0.47
CA LYS A 29 -9.60 -4.98 -1.63
C LYS A 29 -10.36 -4.72 -2.91
N ALA A 30 -11.52 -5.38 -3.11
CA ALA A 30 -12.30 -5.21 -4.33
C ALA A 30 -12.74 -3.76 -4.53
N GLU A 31 -13.25 -3.11 -3.47
CA GLU A 31 -13.62 -1.69 -3.47
C GLU A 31 -12.42 -0.80 -3.83
N LEU A 32 -11.27 -1.01 -3.18
CA LEU A 32 -10.05 -0.25 -3.47
C LEU A 32 -9.52 -0.47 -4.90
N LEU A 33 -9.71 -1.66 -5.45
CA LEU A 33 -9.31 -1.95 -6.83
C LEU A 33 -10.23 -1.25 -7.83
N GLU A 34 -11.52 -1.09 -7.54
CA GLU A 34 -12.44 -0.30 -8.36
C GLU A 34 -11.97 1.17 -8.45
N ASP A 35 -11.54 1.75 -7.34
CA ASP A 35 -10.97 3.11 -7.30
C ASP A 35 -9.67 3.20 -8.14
N VAL A 36 -8.81 2.19 -8.07
CA VAL A 36 -7.61 2.09 -8.92
C VAL A 36 -7.98 2.00 -10.40
N GLU A 37 -9.04 1.29 -10.77
CA GLU A 37 -9.53 1.24 -12.15
C GLU A 37 -10.09 2.58 -12.63
N ALA A 38 -10.71 3.35 -11.75
CA ALA A 38 -11.15 4.72 -12.00
C ALA A 38 -10.00 5.73 -12.10
N GLY A 39 -8.79 5.35 -11.66
CA GLY A 39 -7.61 6.21 -11.65
C GLY A 39 -7.42 7.01 -10.36
N GLU A 40 -8.15 6.65 -9.29
CA GLU A 40 -8.16 7.31 -7.99
C GLU A 40 -7.11 6.72 -7.04
N TYR A 41 -5.86 6.57 -7.52
CA TYR A 41 -4.80 5.84 -6.81
C TYR A 41 -4.50 6.39 -5.41
N ALA A 42 -4.41 7.72 -5.28
CA ALA A 42 -4.12 8.37 -4.01
C ALA A 42 -5.22 8.11 -2.97
N ILE A 43 -6.48 8.17 -3.40
CA ILE A 43 -7.64 7.94 -2.54
C ILE A 43 -7.67 6.48 -2.08
N ALA A 44 -7.50 5.53 -3.02
CA ALA A 44 -7.46 4.11 -2.72
C ALA A 44 -6.35 3.75 -1.72
N VAL A 45 -5.16 4.32 -1.90
CA VAL A 45 -4.00 4.07 -1.03
C VAL A 45 -4.15 4.76 0.34
N GLU A 46 -4.79 5.92 0.41
CA GLU A 46 -5.10 6.59 1.68
C GLU A 46 -6.11 5.75 2.49
N PHE A 47 -7.16 5.25 1.84
CA PHE A 47 -8.19 4.42 2.48
C PHE A 47 -7.62 3.07 2.93
N LEU A 48 -6.76 2.46 2.13
CA LEU A 48 -5.98 1.28 2.52
C LEU A 48 -5.23 1.51 3.84
N CYS A 49 -4.52 2.62 3.98
CA CYS A 49 -3.81 2.94 5.22
C CYS A 49 -4.75 3.15 6.41
N SER A 50 -5.91 3.79 6.20
CA SER A 50 -6.94 3.91 7.23
C SER A 50 -7.37 2.53 7.74
N GLN A 51 -7.73 1.62 6.83
CA GLN A 51 -8.15 0.27 7.23
C GLN A 51 -7.06 -0.49 7.96
N LEU A 52 -5.81 -0.41 7.47
CA LEU A 52 -4.68 -1.07 8.11
C LEU A 52 -4.45 -0.60 9.55
N TYR A 53 -4.65 0.70 9.79
CA TYR A 53 -4.51 1.29 11.12
C TYR A 53 -5.73 1.04 12.02
N GLU A 54 -6.93 1.38 11.56
CA GLU A 54 -8.18 1.35 12.34
C GLU A 54 -8.56 -0.07 12.80
N HIS A 55 -8.18 -1.08 12.01
CA HIS A 55 -8.42 -2.49 12.33
C HIS A 55 -7.20 -3.23 12.88
N ASP A 56 -6.12 -2.50 13.22
CA ASP A 56 -4.88 -3.04 13.78
C ASP A 56 -4.25 -4.18 12.94
N HIS A 57 -4.34 -4.09 11.61
CA HIS A 57 -3.76 -5.10 10.72
C HIS A 57 -2.24 -5.04 10.79
N LYS A 58 -1.63 -6.15 11.21
CA LYS A 58 -0.17 -6.28 11.23
C LYS A 58 0.38 -6.44 9.81
N VAL A 59 1.35 -5.61 9.47
CA VAL A 59 2.03 -5.66 8.17
C VAL A 59 3.50 -6.01 8.35
N THR A 60 4.08 -6.66 7.36
CA THR A 60 5.53 -6.92 7.34
C THR A 60 6.28 -5.65 6.99
N ARG A 61 7.56 -5.54 7.42
CA ARG A 61 8.42 -4.43 7.02
C ARG A 61 8.54 -4.28 5.51
N ARG A 62 8.66 -5.40 4.79
CA ARG A 62 8.71 -5.42 3.32
C ARG A 62 7.47 -4.80 2.68
N TYR A 63 6.29 -5.15 3.19
CA TYR A 63 5.03 -4.58 2.70
C TYR A 63 4.96 -3.07 2.99
N PHE A 64 5.31 -2.68 4.22
CA PHE A 64 5.34 -1.27 4.62
C PHE A 64 6.27 -0.43 3.73
N ASP A 65 7.49 -0.91 3.45
CA ASP A 65 8.44 -0.20 2.60
C ASP A 65 7.91 -0.05 1.15
N ALA A 66 7.20 -1.05 0.63
CA ALA A 66 6.56 -0.98 -0.69
C ALA A 66 5.43 0.05 -0.74
N LEU A 67 4.60 0.09 0.32
CA LEU A 67 3.52 1.05 0.52
C LEU A 67 4.08 2.49 0.68
N ALA A 68 5.14 2.67 1.46
CA ALA A 68 5.79 3.96 1.67
C ALA A 68 6.37 4.52 0.37
N SER A 69 7.05 3.68 -0.42
CA SER A 69 7.57 4.11 -1.71
C SER A 69 6.44 4.44 -2.72
N LEU A 70 5.28 3.78 -2.63
CA LEU A 70 4.12 4.15 -3.44
C LEU A 70 3.53 5.50 -3.02
N TYR A 71 3.51 5.80 -1.72
CA TYR A 71 3.09 7.12 -1.21
C TYR A 71 3.93 8.27 -1.78
N GLU A 72 5.25 8.07 -1.85
CA GLU A 72 6.17 9.03 -2.45
C GLU A 72 5.85 9.27 -3.94
N ASP A 73 5.63 8.19 -4.70
CA ASP A 73 5.28 8.28 -6.12
C ASP A 73 3.94 9.01 -6.36
N LEU A 74 2.96 8.78 -5.48
CA LEU A 74 1.64 9.39 -5.55
C LEU A 74 1.60 10.82 -4.98
N SER A 75 2.69 11.29 -4.36
CA SER A 75 2.77 12.60 -3.69
C SER A 75 1.66 12.83 -2.66
N VAL A 76 1.27 11.78 -1.95
CA VAL A 76 0.21 11.82 -0.93
C VAL A 76 0.82 12.25 0.40
N GLY A 77 0.10 13.08 1.18
CA GLY A 77 0.56 13.50 2.49
C GLY A 77 0.68 12.28 3.42
N GLY A 78 1.89 12.00 3.93
CA GLY A 78 2.19 10.77 4.68
C GLY A 78 1.56 10.62 6.07
N HIS A 79 0.39 11.21 6.33
CA HIS A 79 -0.26 11.16 7.64
C HIS A 79 -0.71 9.76 8.02
N HIS A 80 -1.51 9.09 7.17
CA HIS A 80 -1.98 7.74 7.46
C HIS A 80 -0.87 6.70 7.33
N LEU A 81 0.14 6.94 6.47
CA LEU A 81 1.32 6.08 6.38
C LEU A 81 2.08 5.99 7.73
N ALA A 82 2.27 7.12 8.42
CA ALA A 82 2.93 7.14 9.73
C ALA A 82 2.15 6.38 10.82
N LEU A 83 0.82 6.28 10.69
CA LEU A 83 -0.01 5.47 11.59
C LEU A 83 0.17 3.97 11.31
N VAL A 84 0.26 3.57 10.04
CA VAL A 84 0.51 2.17 9.66
C VAL A 84 1.88 1.67 10.13
N GLU A 85 2.90 2.55 10.21
CA GLU A 85 4.22 2.17 10.74
C GLU A 85 4.14 1.58 12.16
N GLN A 86 3.19 2.04 12.98
CA GLN A 86 2.97 1.52 14.34
C GLN A 86 2.50 0.06 14.36
N ASN A 87 1.88 -0.39 13.26
CA ASN A 87 1.41 -1.76 13.07
C ASN A 87 2.41 -2.63 12.30
N CYS A 88 3.57 -2.07 11.94
CA CYS A 88 4.63 -2.81 11.28
C CYS A 88 5.27 -3.79 12.26
N LEU A 89 5.26 -5.07 11.91
CA LEU A 89 6.03 -6.08 12.63
C LEU A 89 7.50 -5.69 12.54
N LEU A 90 8.14 -5.52 13.70
CA LEU A 90 9.59 -5.42 13.76
C LEU A 90 10.18 -6.68 13.11
N PRO A 91 11.28 -6.57 12.35
CA PRO A 91 11.97 -7.76 11.90
C PRO A 91 12.27 -8.62 13.11
N ASP A 92 11.98 -9.92 13.03
CA ASP A 92 12.45 -10.90 14.00
C ASP A 92 13.93 -10.62 14.22
N HIS A 93 14.27 -10.08 15.40
CA HIS A 93 15.63 -10.13 15.87
C HIS A 93 15.88 -11.61 16.08
N THR A 94 16.35 -12.30 15.04
CA THR A 94 17.10 -13.52 15.26
C THR A 94 18.29 -13.05 16.08
N SER A 95 18.17 -13.15 17.41
CA SER A 95 19.31 -13.06 18.31
C SER A 95 20.34 -14.01 17.75
N ALA A 96 21.35 -13.44 17.10
CA ALA A 96 22.55 -14.19 16.76
C ALA A 96 23.22 -14.49 18.10
N ASP A 97 23.12 -15.75 18.49
CA ASP A 97 23.87 -16.40 19.56
C ASP A 97 25.37 -16.03 19.52
#